data_AF-A0A0R2M342-F1
#
_entry.id   AF-A0A0R2M342-F1
#
_cell.length_a   1.000
_cell.length_b   1.000
_cell.length_c   1.000
_cell.angle_alpha   90.00
_cell.angle_beta   90.00
_cell.angle_gamma   90.00
#
_symmetry.space_group_name_H-M   'P 1'
#
loop_
_entity.id
_entity.type
_entity.pdbx_description
1 polymer ?
#
loop_
_entity_poly.entity_id
_entity_poly.type
_entity_poly.pdbx_seq_one_letter_code
_entity_poly.pdbx_strand_id
1 'polypeptide(L)'
;MNQDESSAILENGWHHSSLISSREQVERATYISSGIGKVVHEIGQKTGYAAIDDETLKIQDKHINTAISDILDVNELDYESILENAKNRNKTKTRVRNYVLYVMANSGEMSMTSQEVLQAVNKLRQDTNLKISSISPALSKLKSMDVLAQETRNKWHYSDPMFKAYVREHRAELLDTVNWSNEQ
;
A
#
# COMPACT_ATOMS: atom_id res chain seq x y z
N MET A 1 -2.55 -13.58 2.90
CA MET A 1 -1.81 -13.72 1.64
C MET A 1 -0.62 -12.79 1.72
N ASN A 2 0.59 -13.28 1.51
CA ASN A 2 1.80 -12.45 1.64
C ASN A 2 2.34 -11.99 0.26
N GLN A 3 3.47 -11.29 0.25
CA GLN A 3 4.06 -10.74 -0.97
C GLN A 3 4.49 -11.84 -1.95
N ASP A 4 5.09 -12.93 -1.45
CA ASP A 4 5.57 -14.04 -2.26
C ASP A 4 4.40 -14.78 -2.94
N GLU A 5 3.30 -15.01 -2.20
CA GLU A 5 2.08 -15.59 -2.75
C GLU A 5 1.43 -14.69 -3.81
N SER A 6 1.44 -13.37 -3.59
CA SER A 6 0.90 -12.40 -4.55
C SER A 6 1.73 -12.38 -5.84
N SER A 7 3.07 -12.41 -5.72
CA SER A 7 3.98 -12.51 -6.87
C SER A 7 3.72 -13.80 -7.64
N ALA A 8 3.63 -14.93 -6.94
CA ALA A 8 3.37 -16.22 -7.58
C ALA A 8 2.03 -16.26 -8.32
N ILE A 9 0.97 -15.64 -7.79
CA ILE A 9 -0.34 -15.58 -8.47
C ILE A 9 -0.26 -14.71 -9.73
N LEU A 10 0.36 -13.53 -9.63
CA LEU A 10 0.51 -12.62 -10.77
C LEU A 10 1.41 -13.23 -11.84
N GLU A 11 2.59 -13.72 -11.46
CA GLU A 11 3.54 -14.36 -12.38
C GLU A 11 2.93 -15.60 -13.02
N ASN A 12 2.30 -16.51 -12.28
CA ASN A 12 1.68 -17.70 -12.88
C ASN A 12 0.48 -17.34 -13.76
N GLY A 13 -0.34 -16.38 -13.36
CA GLY A 13 -1.43 -15.87 -14.18
C GLY A 13 -0.92 -15.26 -15.48
N TRP A 14 0.19 -14.53 -15.41
CA TRP A 14 0.82 -13.88 -16.55
C TRP A 14 1.67 -14.81 -17.40
N HIS A 15 2.19 -15.92 -16.86
CA HIS A 15 2.99 -16.90 -17.60
C HIS A 15 2.15 -17.73 -18.59
N HIS A 16 0.82 -17.73 -18.45
CA HIS A 16 -0.10 -18.25 -19.46
C HIS A 16 -0.26 -17.29 -20.66
N SER A 17 0.13 -16.03 -20.48
CA SER A 17 0.39 -15.03 -21.51
C SER A 17 1.91 -14.84 -21.68
N SER A 18 2.41 -14.22 -22.74
CA SER A 18 3.87 -13.98 -22.85
C SER A 18 4.27 -12.72 -22.08
N LEU A 19 4.79 -12.86 -20.86
CA LEU A 19 5.25 -11.71 -20.04
C LEU A 19 6.55 -11.10 -20.63
N ILE A 20 6.52 -9.80 -20.97
CA ILE A 20 7.67 -9.01 -21.44
C ILE A 20 7.78 -7.71 -20.62
N SER A 21 7.29 -7.75 -19.38
CA SER A 21 7.32 -6.61 -18.46
C SER A 21 8.66 -6.53 -17.72
N SER A 22 9.05 -5.33 -17.32
CA SER A 22 10.20 -5.12 -16.45
C SER A 22 9.95 -5.74 -15.07
N ARG A 23 11.02 -6.24 -14.45
CA ARG A 23 10.98 -6.77 -13.09
C ARG A 23 10.47 -5.73 -12.09
N GLU A 24 10.87 -4.48 -12.25
CA GLU A 24 10.42 -3.37 -11.41
C GLU A 24 8.90 -3.18 -11.46
N GLN A 25 8.30 -3.30 -12.64
CA GLN A 25 6.86 -3.17 -12.79
C GLN A 25 6.10 -4.34 -12.15
N VAL A 26 6.63 -5.57 -12.29
CA VAL A 26 6.09 -6.75 -11.59
C VAL A 26 6.18 -6.56 -10.08
N GLU A 27 7.33 -6.11 -9.57
CA GLU A 27 7.54 -5.85 -8.14
C GLU A 27 6.60 -4.75 -7.63
N ARG A 28 6.37 -3.68 -8.39
CA ARG A 28 5.38 -2.63 -8.05
C ARG A 28 3.97 -3.19 -7.98
N ALA A 29 3.52 -3.96 -8.97
CA ALA A 29 2.19 -4.56 -8.98
C ALA A 29 1.99 -5.54 -7.81
N THR A 30 2.98 -6.38 -7.54
CA THR A 30 3.01 -7.28 -6.39
C THR A 30 2.97 -6.50 -5.07
N TYR A 31 3.74 -5.42 -4.96
CA TYR A 31 3.77 -4.57 -3.78
C TYR A 31 2.41 -3.92 -3.50
N ILE A 32 1.80 -3.28 -4.50
CA ILE A 32 0.48 -2.63 -4.38
C ILE A 32 -0.58 -3.64 -3.93
N SER A 33 -0.57 -4.83 -4.49
CA SER A 33 -1.61 -5.85 -4.29
C SER A 33 -1.40 -6.76 -3.09
N SER A 34 -0.20 -6.82 -2.50
CA SER A 34 0.18 -7.75 -1.42
C SER A 34 -0.80 -7.75 -0.24
N GLY A 35 -1.36 -8.91 0.09
CA GLY A 35 -2.35 -9.06 1.15
C GLY A 35 -3.78 -8.65 0.79
N ILE A 36 -4.01 -8.09 -0.39
CA ILE A 36 -5.33 -7.64 -0.87
C ILE A 36 -5.75 -8.52 -2.05
N GLY A 37 -6.32 -9.69 -1.77
CA GLY A 37 -6.67 -10.69 -2.79
C GLY A 37 -7.52 -10.16 -3.94
N LYS A 38 -8.44 -9.22 -3.65
CA LYS A 38 -9.24 -8.53 -4.67
C LYS A 38 -8.37 -7.75 -5.66
N VAL A 39 -7.39 -6.98 -5.17
CA VAL A 39 -6.47 -6.19 -6.02
C VAL A 39 -5.58 -7.10 -6.85
N VAL A 40 -5.07 -8.21 -6.28
CA VAL A 40 -4.29 -9.20 -7.04
C VAL A 40 -5.11 -9.73 -8.23
N HIS A 41 -6.35 -10.13 -7.99
CA HIS A 41 -7.22 -10.65 -9.05
C HIS A 41 -7.59 -9.60 -10.09
N GLU A 42 -7.93 -8.38 -9.68
CA GLU A 42 -8.30 -7.31 -10.60
C GLU A 42 -7.12 -6.87 -11.48
N ILE A 43 -5.91 -6.75 -10.90
CA ILE A 43 -4.69 -6.46 -11.68
C ILE A 43 -4.45 -7.56 -12.70
N GLY A 44 -4.51 -8.83 -12.28
CA GLY A 44 -4.31 -9.98 -13.16
C GLY A 44 -5.30 -9.97 -14.34
N GLN A 45 -6.59 -9.81 -14.06
CA GLN A 45 -7.66 -9.79 -15.07
C GLN A 45 -7.52 -8.61 -16.04
N LYS A 46 -7.41 -7.39 -15.53
CA LYS A 46 -7.32 -6.18 -16.38
C LYS A 46 -6.08 -6.17 -17.24
N THR A 47 -4.94 -6.62 -16.71
CA THR A 47 -3.70 -6.75 -17.49
C THR A 47 -3.86 -7.77 -18.62
N GLY A 48 -4.53 -8.90 -18.35
CA GLY A 48 -4.82 -9.92 -19.35
C GLY A 48 -5.75 -9.41 -20.46
N TYR A 49 -6.83 -8.71 -20.10
CA TYR A 49 -7.74 -8.10 -21.08
C TYR A 49 -7.05 -7.05 -21.94
N ALA A 50 -6.27 -6.16 -21.35
CA ALA A 50 -5.52 -5.14 -22.09
C ALA A 50 -4.54 -5.76 -23.11
N ALA A 51 -3.88 -6.87 -22.76
CA ALA A 51 -2.97 -7.56 -23.67
C ALA A 51 -3.69 -8.26 -24.85
N ILE A 52 -4.95 -8.67 -24.64
CA ILE A 52 -5.83 -9.23 -25.68
C ILE A 52 -6.31 -8.12 -26.61
N ASP A 53 -6.78 -7.00 -26.05
CA ASP A 53 -7.31 -5.86 -26.82
C ASP A 53 -6.23 -5.22 -27.71
N ASP A 54 -4.98 -5.21 -27.24
CA ASP A 54 -3.83 -4.74 -28.01
C ASP A 54 -3.32 -5.76 -29.05
N GLU A 55 -3.98 -6.92 -29.20
CA GLU A 55 -3.63 -8.04 -30.09
C GLU A 55 -2.20 -8.59 -29.92
N THR A 56 -1.48 -8.16 -28.88
CA THR A 56 -0.09 -8.57 -28.67
C THR A 56 0.03 -9.94 -28.02
N LEU A 57 -0.99 -10.36 -27.26
CA LEU A 57 -0.95 -11.52 -26.35
C LEU A 57 0.25 -11.51 -25.40
N LYS A 58 0.84 -10.32 -25.21
CA LYS A 58 2.06 -10.08 -24.45
C LYS A 58 1.79 -9.06 -23.37
N ILE A 59 2.15 -9.37 -22.13
CA ILE A 59 1.98 -8.44 -21.02
C ILE A 59 3.20 -7.53 -20.95
N GLN A 60 2.97 -6.23 -21.10
CA GLN A 60 3.96 -5.16 -21.08
C GLN A 60 3.68 -4.21 -19.93
N ASP A 61 4.66 -3.38 -19.57
CA ASP A 61 4.54 -2.42 -18.45
C ASP A 61 3.32 -1.51 -18.60
N LYS A 62 3.03 -1.07 -19.83
CA LYS A 62 1.85 -0.25 -20.14
C LYS A 62 0.54 -0.92 -19.72
N HIS A 63 0.39 -2.23 -19.92
CA HIS A 63 -0.83 -2.96 -19.55
C HIS A 63 -1.01 -3.02 -18.03
N ILE A 64 0.09 -3.25 -17.31
CA ILE A 64 0.08 -3.27 -15.84
C ILE A 64 -0.21 -1.87 -15.28
N ASN A 65 0.36 -0.82 -15.89
CA ASN A 65 0.07 0.56 -15.52
C ASN A 65 -1.40 0.91 -15.70
N THR A 66 -1.97 0.60 -16.86
CA THR A 66 -3.41 0.80 -17.11
C THR A 66 -4.24 0.03 -16.10
N ALA A 67 -3.90 -1.23 -15.81
CA ALA A 67 -4.64 -2.03 -14.82
C ALA A 67 -4.60 -1.42 -13.41
N ILE A 68 -3.44 -0.92 -12.96
CA ILE A 68 -3.32 -0.26 -11.65
C ILE A 68 -4.13 1.05 -11.63
N SER A 69 -3.99 1.89 -12.67
CA SER A 69 -4.74 3.15 -12.81
C SER A 69 -6.23 2.88 -12.73
N ASP A 70 -6.75 2.02 -13.61
CA ASP A 70 -8.16 1.65 -13.66
C ASP A 70 -8.76 1.19 -12.32
N ILE A 71 -7.97 0.49 -11.49
CA ILE A 71 -8.42 -0.03 -10.20
C ILE A 71 -8.48 1.08 -9.15
N LEU A 72 -7.52 2.00 -9.16
CA LEU A 72 -7.42 3.07 -8.19
C LEU A 72 -8.28 4.29 -8.57
N ASP A 73 -8.40 4.58 -9.86
CA ASP A 73 -9.07 5.77 -10.42
C ASP A 73 -10.58 5.78 -10.13
N VAL A 74 -11.21 4.61 -10.00
CA VAL A 74 -12.64 4.49 -9.67
C VAL A 74 -13.01 5.24 -8.38
N ASN A 75 -12.07 5.29 -7.42
CA ASN A 75 -12.27 5.90 -6.11
C ASN A 75 -11.23 7.01 -5.82
N GLU A 76 -10.50 7.47 -6.84
CA GLU A 76 -9.32 8.34 -6.65
C GLU A 76 -9.65 9.63 -5.91
N LEU A 77 -10.72 10.34 -6.29
CA LEU A 77 -11.10 11.60 -5.65
C LEU A 77 -11.41 11.43 -4.15
N ASP A 78 -12.10 10.33 -3.81
CA ASP A 78 -12.45 10.02 -2.42
C ASP A 78 -11.20 9.61 -1.63
N TYR A 79 -10.35 8.76 -2.21
CA TYR A 79 -9.12 8.31 -1.57
C TYR A 79 -8.07 9.41 -1.43
N GLU A 80 -7.93 10.31 -2.41
CA GLU A 80 -7.07 11.47 -2.33
C GLU A 80 -7.50 12.36 -1.15
N SER A 81 -8.80 12.66 -1.06
CA SER A 81 -9.38 13.43 0.04
C SER A 81 -9.15 12.75 1.41
N ILE A 82 -9.37 11.44 1.50
CA ILE A 82 -9.10 10.66 2.72
C ILE A 82 -7.62 10.72 3.07
N LEU A 83 -6.73 10.53 2.10
CA LEU A 83 -5.28 10.56 2.30
C LEU A 83 -4.80 11.94 2.75
N GLU A 84 -5.26 13.02 2.14
CA GLU A 84 -4.92 14.38 2.54
C GLU A 84 -5.38 14.69 3.97
N ASN A 85 -6.61 14.29 4.32
CA ASN A 85 -7.13 14.46 5.68
C ASN A 85 -6.38 13.62 6.72
N ALA A 86 -5.96 12.42 6.32
CA ALA A 86 -5.21 11.49 7.15
C ALA A 86 -3.72 11.88 7.29
N LYS A 87 -3.13 12.55 6.30
CA LYS A 87 -1.76 13.08 6.37
C LYS A 87 -1.67 14.24 7.36
N ASN A 88 -0.54 14.40 8.04
CA ASN A 88 -0.29 15.57 8.89
C ASN A 88 1.02 16.25 8.51
N ARG A 89 0.92 17.37 7.79
CA ARG A 89 2.07 18.11 7.26
C ARG A 89 2.68 19.13 8.25
N ASN A 90 2.01 19.42 9.38
CA ASN A 90 2.23 20.69 10.10
C ASN A 90 2.87 20.59 11.50
N LYS A 91 3.48 19.47 11.96
CA LYS A 91 4.28 19.41 13.23
C LYS A 91 5.00 18.07 13.46
N THR A 92 6.20 18.10 14.05
CA THR A 92 7.07 16.93 14.35
C THR A 92 6.41 15.86 15.23
N LYS A 93 5.65 16.24 16.27
CA LYS A 93 4.92 15.29 17.13
C LYS A 93 3.71 14.63 16.44
N THR A 94 3.27 15.16 15.30
CA THR A 94 2.09 14.70 14.57
C THR A 94 2.43 13.91 13.29
N ARG A 95 3.72 13.90 12.88
CA ARG A 95 4.25 13.02 11.82
C ARG A 95 4.10 11.53 12.10
N VAL A 96 3.86 11.16 13.37
CA VAL A 96 3.57 9.77 13.79
C VAL A 96 2.41 9.18 13.00
N ARG A 97 1.39 9.98 12.64
CA ARG A 97 0.26 9.49 11.85
C ARG A 97 0.66 9.06 10.44
N ASN A 98 1.53 9.82 9.77
CA ASN A 98 2.07 9.44 8.47
C ASN A 98 2.91 8.17 8.56
N TYR A 99 3.73 8.03 9.60
CA TYR A 99 4.50 6.80 9.81
C TYR A 99 3.57 5.60 10.05
N VAL A 100 2.50 5.75 10.84
CA VAL A 100 1.50 4.69 11.04
C VAL A 100 0.84 4.28 9.72
N LEU A 101 0.37 5.25 8.93
CA LEU A 101 -0.18 4.99 7.59
C LEU A 101 0.83 4.23 6.72
N TYR A 102 2.06 4.73 6.66
CA TYR A 102 3.12 4.15 5.85
C TYR A 102 3.42 2.71 6.28
N VAL A 103 3.69 2.45 7.56
CA VAL A 103 4.09 1.09 7.99
C VAL A 103 2.96 0.10 7.85
N MET A 104 1.72 0.52 8.12
CA MET A 104 0.56 -0.36 7.98
C MET A 104 0.28 -0.66 6.50
N ALA A 105 0.48 0.30 5.60
CA ALA A 105 0.37 0.05 4.16
C ALA A 105 1.48 -0.90 3.70
N ASN A 106 2.72 -0.70 4.16
CA ASN A 106 3.87 -1.52 3.79
C ASN A 106 3.87 -2.94 4.37
N SER A 107 3.01 -3.24 5.35
CA SER A 107 2.85 -4.61 5.82
C SER A 107 2.23 -5.50 4.75
N GLY A 108 2.80 -6.70 4.55
CA GLY A 108 2.20 -7.74 3.73
C GLY A 108 0.87 -8.26 4.33
N GLU A 109 0.70 -8.11 5.64
CA GLU A 109 -0.52 -8.52 6.35
C GLU A 109 -1.62 -7.46 6.23
N MET A 110 -2.88 -7.89 6.19
CA MET A 110 -4.03 -6.97 6.20
C MET A 110 -4.21 -6.24 7.53
N SER A 111 -3.72 -6.86 8.60
CA SER A 111 -3.89 -6.38 9.96
C SER A 111 -2.54 -6.36 10.68
N MET A 112 -2.35 -5.41 11.58
CA MET A 112 -1.19 -5.34 12.47
C MET A 112 -1.63 -5.08 13.90
N THR A 113 -0.92 -5.68 14.85
CA THR A 113 -1.03 -5.33 16.26
C THR A 113 -0.39 -3.97 16.52
N SER A 114 -0.83 -3.30 17.59
CA SER A 114 -0.25 -2.01 18.02
C SER A 114 1.25 -2.11 18.29
N GLN A 115 1.72 -3.28 18.76
CA GLN A 115 3.13 -3.52 19.02
C GLN A 115 3.94 -3.67 17.72
N GLU A 116 3.41 -4.39 16.72
CA GLU A 116 4.03 -4.49 15.40
C GLU A 116 4.09 -3.14 14.71
N VAL A 117 3.01 -2.35 14.77
CA VAL A 117 2.99 -0.98 14.26
C VAL A 117 4.07 -0.14 14.94
N LEU A 118 4.18 -0.20 16.27
CA LEU A 118 5.20 0.53 17.01
C LEU A 118 6.62 0.14 16.59
N GLN A 119 6.90 -1.15 16.50
CA GLN A 119 8.21 -1.67 16.10
C GLN A 119 8.57 -1.20 14.69
N ALA A 120 7.63 -1.27 13.75
CA ALA A 120 7.83 -0.81 12.38
C ALA A 120 8.03 0.71 12.31
N VAL A 121 7.26 1.50 13.06
CA VAL A 121 7.43 2.97 13.13
C VAL A 121 8.81 3.32 13.71
N ASN A 122 9.24 2.67 14.79
CA ASN A 122 10.55 2.93 15.39
C ASN A 122 11.70 2.56 14.46
N LYS A 123 11.57 1.43 13.73
CA LYS A 123 12.53 1.02 12.70
C LYS A 123 12.61 2.08 11.59
N LEU A 124 11.47 2.53 11.08
CA LEU A 124 11.40 3.54 10.01
C LEU A 124 11.99 4.89 10.44
N ARG A 125 11.76 5.30 11.69
CA ARG A 125 12.27 6.57 12.23
C ARG A 125 13.75 6.51 12.64
N GLN A 126 14.35 5.31 12.68
CA GLN A 126 15.66 5.06 13.29
C GLN A 126 15.74 5.60 14.73
N ASP A 127 14.60 5.64 15.44
CA ASP A 127 14.46 6.20 16.79
C ASP A 127 13.63 5.22 17.63
N THR A 128 14.27 4.58 18.60
CA THR A 128 13.67 3.53 19.45
C THR A 128 12.90 4.09 20.65
N ASN A 129 12.79 5.41 20.79
CA ASN A 129 12.24 6.02 21.99
C ASN A 129 10.71 6.09 22.06
N LEU A 130 9.98 5.82 20.95
CA LEU A 130 8.52 5.84 21.04
C LEU A 130 8.02 4.64 21.83
N LYS A 131 6.98 4.92 22.61
CA LYS A 131 6.20 3.93 23.33
C LYS A 131 4.85 3.78 22.64
N ILE A 132 4.09 2.76 23.01
CA ILE A 132 2.72 2.55 22.50
C ILE A 132 1.88 3.83 22.67
N SER A 133 2.00 4.51 23.82
CA SER A 133 1.31 5.77 24.10
C SER A 133 1.61 6.90 23.11
N SER A 134 2.70 6.81 22.37
CA SER A 134 3.06 7.76 21.30
C SER A 134 2.29 7.50 20.00
N ILE A 135 1.95 6.25 19.69
CA ILE A 135 1.21 5.88 18.47
C ILE A 135 -0.30 5.74 18.71
N SER A 136 -0.75 5.50 19.95
CA SER A 136 -2.18 5.33 20.26
C SER A 136 -3.05 6.52 19.82
N PRO A 137 -2.65 7.80 20.00
CA PRO A 137 -3.42 8.93 19.49
C PRO A 137 -3.54 8.93 17.97
N ALA A 138 -2.50 8.49 17.24
CA ALA A 138 -2.52 8.40 15.79
C ALA A 138 -3.50 7.31 15.32
N LEU A 139 -3.43 6.12 15.92
CA LEU A 139 -4.35 5.01 15.63
C LEU A 139 -5.81 5.40 15.90
N SER A 140 -6.08 5.98 17.08
CA SER A 140 -7.43 6.45 17.43
C SER A 140 -7.94 7.54 16.50
N LYS A 141 -7.06 8.45 16.07
CA LYS A 141 -7.46 9.52 15.15
C LYS A 141 -7.74 9.00 13.74
N LEU A 142 -6.94 8.06 13.24
CA LEU A 142 -7.20 7.40 11.96
C LEU A 142 -8.49 6.57 12.01
N LYS A 143 -8.80 5.96 13.15
CA LYS A 143 -10.10 5.30 13.36
C LYS A 143 -11.28 6.26 13.33
N SER A 144 -11.15 7.43 13.98
CA SER A 144 -12.23 8.43 13.94
C SER A 144 -12.41 9.09 12.57
N MET A 145 -11.52 8.82 11.62
CA MET A 145 -11.55 9.30 10.23
C MET A 145 -11.97 8.17 9.27
N ASP A 146 -12.40 7.03 9.81
CA ASP A 146 -12.75 5.81 9.07
C ASP A 146 -11.62 5.26 8.18
N VAL A 147 -10.37 5.67 8.41
CA VAL A 147 -9.19 5.16 7.69
C VAL A 147 -8.78 3.79 8.19
N LEU A 148 -8.76 3.62 9.51
CA LEU A 148 -8.42 2.37 10.17
C LEU A 148 -9.60 1.83 10.95
N ALA A 149 -9.78 0.51 10.90
CA ALA A 149 -10.70 -0.21 11.76
C ALA A 149 -9.93 -1.08 12.75
N GLN A 150 -10.66 -1.52 13.78
CA GLN A 150 -10.09 -2.25 14.90
C GLN A 150 -10.79 -3.60 15.01
N GLU A 151 -10.07 -4.67 14.66
CA GLU A 151 -10.53 -6.07 14.77
C GLU A 151 -10.65 -6.51 16.24
N THR A 152 -9.66 -6.13 17.04
CA THR A 152 -9.61 -6.40 18.48
C THR A 152 -8.97 -5.22 19.21
N ARG A 153 -8.96 -5.22 20.54
CA ARG A 153 -8.39 -4.12 21.35
C ARG A 153 -7.00 -3.67 20.92
N ASN A 154 -6.18 -4.54 20.32
CA ASN A 154 -4.83 -4.19 19.90
C ASN A 154 -4.54 -4.41 18.41
N LYS A 155 -5.50 -4.87 17.61
CA LYS A 155 -5.28 -5.27 16.20
C LYS A 155 -6.04 -4.34 15.26
N TRP A 156 -5.33 -3.79 14.29
CA TRP A 156 -5.77 -2.71 13.41
C TRP A 156 -5.59 -3.09 11.95
N HIS A 157 -6.50 -2.66 11.10
CA HIS A 157 -6.40 -2.81 9.65
C HIS A 157 -6.96 -1.57 8.96
N TYR A 158 -6.67 -1.40 7.67
CA TYR A 158 -7.37 -0.40 6.87
C TYR A 158 -8.85 -0.76 6.77
N SER A 159 -9.74 0.21 6.99
CA SER A 159 -11.19 0.00 6.86
C SER A 159 -11.56 -0.45 5.45
N ASP A 160 -10.88 0.13 4.46
CA ASP A 160 -10.97 -0.24 3.05
C ASP A 160 -9.62 -0.83 2.57
N PRO A 161 -9.57 -2.13 2.20
CA PRO A 161 -8.39 -2.74 1.61
C PRO A 161 -7.90 -2.05 0.32
N MET A 162 -8.80 -1.49 -0.47
CA MET A 162 -8.42 -0.77 -1.69
C MET A 162 -7.75 0.56 -1.36
N PHE A 163 -8.19 1.25 -0.30
CA PHE A 163 -7.48 2.41 0.21
C PHE A 163 -6.05 2.06 0.68
N LYS A 164 -5.82 0.87 1.23
CA LYS A 164 -4.45 0.40 1.53
C LYS A 164 -3.58 0.34 0.26
N ALA A 165 -4.11 -0.17 -0.85
CA ALA A 165 -3.42 -0.21 -2.14
C ALA A 165 -3.14 1.22 -2.66
N TYR A 166 -4.11 2.12 -2.54
CA TYR A 166 -3.95 3.53 -2.90
C TYR A 166 -2.82 4.20 -2.10
N VAL A 167 -2.76 3.97 -0.78
CA VAL A 167 -1.69 4.51 0.09
C VAL A 167 -0.30 3.98 -0.30
N ARG A 168 -0.20 2.74 -0.77
CA ARG A 168 1.07 2.15 -1.25
C ARG A 168 1.58 2.81 -2.52
N GLU A 169 0.66 3.12 -3.42
CA GLU A 169 0.98 3.84 -4.66
C GLU A 169 1.48 5.26 -4.35
N HIS A 170 0.83 5.94 -3.40
CA HIS A 170 1.15 7.32 -2.99
C HIS A 170 2.11 7.41 -1.79
N ARG A 171 2.87 6.33 -1.51
CA ARG A 171 3.71 6.24 -0.29
C ARG A 171 4.74 7.35 -0.15
N ALA A 172 5.23 7.87 -1.28
CA ALA A 172 6.22 8.96 -1.31
C ALA A 172 5.68 10.25 -0.67
N GLU A 173 4.36 10.46 -0.68
CA GLU A 173 3.72 11.63 -0.09
C GLU A 173 3.62 11.59 1.43
N LEU A 174 3.80 10.41 2.03
CA LEU A 174 3.71 10.22 3.48
C LEU A 174 5.00 10.63 4.20
N LEU A 175 6.14 10.47 3.54
CA LEU A 175 7.45 10.69 4.11
C LEU A 175 8.06 11.94 3.47
N ASP A 176 8.19 13.02 4.25
CA ASP A 176 8.94 14.21 3.79
C ASP A 176 10.35 13.76 3.35
N THR A 177 10.67 13.96 2.07
CA THR A 177 11.89 13.48 1.39
C THR A 177 13.20 14.09 1.90
N VAL A 178 13.17 14.91 2.95
CA VAL A 178 14.32 15.68 3.45
C VAL A 178 15.39 14.83 4.16
N ASN A 179 15.14 13.54 4.44
CA ASN A 179 16.11 12.67 5.13
C ASN A 179 16.63 11.47 4.33
N TRP A 180 16.27 11.31 3.05
CA TRP A 180 16.62 10.10 2.27
C TRP A 180 17.68 10.33 1.17
N SER A 181 18.43 11.43 1.24
CA SER A 181 19.58 11.67 0.34
C SER A 181 20.91 11.10 0.85
N ASN A 182 20.89 10.18 1.82
CA ASN A 182 22.10 9.57 2.40
C ASN A 182 22.08 8.04 2.37
N GLU A 183 21.55 7.42 1.31
CA GLU A 183 21.90 6.03 0.96
C GLU A 183 22.09 5.97 -0.56
N GLN A 184 23.30 6.37 -0.99
CA GLN A 184 23.97 5.84 -2.19
C GLN A 184 24.73 4.58 -1.79
#